data_AF-A0A5K1J8X9-F1
#
_entry.id   AF-A0A5K1J8X9-F1
#
_cell.length_a   1.000
_cell.length_b   1.000
_cell.length_c   1.000
_cell.angle_alpha   90.00
_cell.angle_beta   90.00
_cell.angle_gamma   90.00
#
_symmetry.space_group_name_H-M   'P 1'
#
loop_
_entity.id
_entity.type
_entity.pdbx_description
1 polymer ?
#
loop_
_entity_poly.entity_id
_entity_poly.type
_entity_poly.pdbx_seq_one_letter_code
_entity_poly.pdbx_strand_id
1 'polypeptide(L)' 'MFDSTKTMREIATEDPLFAEFLVSKGFPFTVDNPITELVTFDDVVNVRQLDRDAFLAEYEEYRAARA' A
#
# COMPACT_ATOMS: atom_id res chain seq x y z
N MET A 1 8.51 -4.72 -9.80
CA MET A 1 7.52 -5.79 -9.56
C MET A 1 7.18 -5.70 -8.08
N PHE A 2 5.94 -5.39 -7.74
CA PHE A 2 5.53 -5.19 -6.34
C PHE A 2 5.64 -6.54 -5.61
N ASP A 3 6.46 -6.60 -4.57
CA ASP A 3 6.68 -7.84 -3.83
C ASP A 3 5.59 -7.97 -2.76
N SER A 4 4.56 -8.77 -3.06
CA SER A 4 3.40 -8.92 -2.18
C SER A 4 3.66 -9.76 -0.94
N THR A 5 4.87 -10.33 -0.80
CA THR A 5 5.28 -11.06 0.40
C THR A 5 5.81 -10.15 1.50
N LYS A 6 6.13 -8.89 1.16
CA LYS A 6 6.57 -7.88 2.11
C LYS A 6 5.42 -7.39 2.98
N THR A 7 5.76 -7.07 4.22
CA THR A 7 4.83 -6.42 5.14
C THR A 7 4.50 -5.01 4.65
N MET A 8 3.33 -4.50 5.01
CA MET A 8 2.94 -3.13 4.69
C MET A 8 3.94 -2.11 5.28
N ARG A 9 4.65 -2.44 6.37
CA ARG A 9 5.70 -1.60 6.94
C ARG A 9 6.92 -1.54 6.03
N GLU A 10 7.39 -2.68 5.53
CA GLU A 10 8.52 -2.72 4.60
C GLU A 10 8.19 -1.95 3.33
N ILE A 11 6.99 -2.15 2.76
CA ILE A 11 6.54 -1.43 1.57
C ILE A 11 6.47 0.08 1.84
N ALA A 12 5.89 0.50 2.98
CA ALA A 12 5.82 1.92 3.36
C ALA A 12 7.20 2.55 3.62
N THR A 13 8.18 1.75 4.04
CA THR A 13 9.56 2.21 4.29
C THR A 13 10.33 2.35 2.98
N GLU A 14 10.15 1.40 2.05
CA GLU A 14 10.81 1.42 0.73
C GLU A 14 10.17 2.43 -0.22
N ASP A 15 8.85 2.62 -0.13
CA ASP A 15 8.07 3.53 -0.95
C ASP A 15 7.13 4.41 -0.10
N PRO A 16 7.64 5.55 0.40
CA PRO A 16 6.84 6.50 1.19
C PRO A 16 5.62 7.05 0.44
N LEU A 17 5.69 7.16 -0.90
CA LEU A 17 4.56 7.62 -1.72
C LEU A 17 3.41 6.62 -1.70
N PHE A 18 3.72 5.33 -1.67
CA PHE A 18 2.70 4.29 -1.52
C PHE A 18 2.02 4.37 -0.15
N ALA A 19 2.78 4.63 0.92
CA ALA A 19 2.22 4.85 2.25
C ALA A 19 1.26 6.05 2.28
N GLU A 20 1.65 7.17 1.69
CA GLU A 20 0.78 8.34 1.55
C GLU A 20 -0.49 8.03 0.74
N PHE A 21 -0.34 7.28 -0.35
CA PHE A 21 -1.48 6.86 -1.19
C PHE A 21 -2.46 6.00 -0.38
N LEU A 22 -1.98 5.03 0.38
CA LEU A 22 -2.82 4.19 1.25
C LEU A 22 -3.58 5.03 2.28
N VAL A 23 -2.91 6.00 2.92
CA VAL A 23 -3.55 6.94 3.84
C VAL A 23 -4.61 7.77 3.13
N SER A 24 -4.35 8.23 1.90
CA SER A 24 -5.33 8.98 1.09
C SER A 24 -6.58 8.16 0.74
N LYS A 25 -6.43 6.83 0.62
CA LYS A 25 -7.53 5.88 0.40
C LYS A 25 -8.26 5.50 1.70
N GLY A 26 -7.84 6.04 2.84
CA GLY A 26 -8.45 5.79 4.15
C GLY A 26 -7.87 4.58 4.88
N PHE A 27 -6.75 4.03 4.41
CA PHE A 27 -6.05 2.97 5.14
C PHE A 27 -5.06 3.57 6.13
N PRO A 28 -5.13 3.25 7.43
CA PRO A 28 -4.23 3.81 8.43
C PRO A 28 -2.85 3.12 8.42
N PHE A 29 -2.29 2.85 7.24
CA PHE A 29 -1.01 2.18 7.08
C PHE A 29 0.13 3.21 7.10
N THR A 30 0.57 3.52 8.31
CA THR A 30 1.77 4.30 8.58
C THR A 30 2.81 3.42 9.28
N VAL A 31 4.08 3.78 9.23
CA VAL A 31 5.16 3.05 9.92
C VAL A 31 4.93 2.96 11.44
N ASP A 32 4.26 3.96 12.01
CA ASP A 32 3.86 4.01 13.41
C ASP A 32 2.74 3.03 13.77
N ASN A 33 1.99 2.52 12.79
CA ASN A 33 0.92 1.57 13.05
C ASN A 33 1.49 0.15 13.14
N PRO A 34 1.45 -0.51 14.31
CA PRO A 34 2.03 -1.85 14.50
C PRO A 34 1.36 -2.92 13.62
N ILE A 35 0.13 -2.69 13.15
CA ILE A 35 -0.53 -3.64 12.25
C ILE A 35 0.20 -3.77 10.91
N THR A 36 0.96 -2.75 10.50
CA THR A 36 1.74 -2.76 9.25
C THR A 36 2.86 -3.78 9.27
N GLU A 37 3.29 -4.26 10.43
CA GLU A 37 4.28 -5.35 10.59
C GLU A 37 3.68 -6.74 10.38
N LEU A 38 2.36 -6.86 10.47
CA LEU A 38 1.66 -8.14 10.53
C LEU A 38 0.81 -8.40 9.28
N VAL A 39 0.55 -7.37 8.48
CA VAL A 39 -0.26 -7.48 7.28
C VAL A 39 0.58 -7.26 6.03
N THR A 40 0.27 -8.01 4.98
CA THR A 40 0.80 -7.83 3.63
C THR A 40 -0.20 -7.06 2.77
N PHE A 41 0.22 -6.58 1.61
CA PHE A 41 -0.71 -5.98 0.65
C PHE A 41 -1.77 -6.99 0.18
N ASP A 42 -1.43 -8.27 0.10
CA ASP A 42 -2.36 -9.32 -0.29
C ASP A 42 -3.46 -9.52 0.74
N ASP A 43 -3.14 -9.42 2.03
CA ASP A 43 -4.14 -9.44 3.10
C ASP A 43 -5.09 -8.25 2.98
N VAL A 44 -4.57 -7.07 2.66
CA VAL A 44 -5.38 -5.85 2.45
C VAL A 44 -6.32 -6.05 1.27
N VAL A 45 -5.81 -6.49 0.13
CA VAL A 45 -6.59 -6.75 -1.09
C VAL A 45 -7.71 -7.76 -0.80
N ASN A 46 -7.40 -8.85 -0.10
CA ASN A 46 -8.38 -9.88 0.23
C ASN A 46 -9.44 -9.40 1.24
N VAL A 47 -9.03 -8.77 2.35
CA VAL A 47 -9.94 -8.32 3.42
C VAL A 47 -10.83 -7.18 2.94
N ARG A 48 -10.28 -6.29 2.11
CA ARG A 48 -11.01 -5.11 1.58
C ARG A 48 -11.68 -5.38 0.25
N GLN A 49 -11.57 -6.59 -0.30
CA GLN A 49 -12.09 -6.99 -1.60
C GLN A 49 -11.71 -6.01 -2.71
N LEU A 50 -10.44 -5.60 -2.73
CA LEU A 50 -9.92 -4.70 -3.73
C LEU A 50 -9.60 -5.47 -5.02
N ASP A 51 -9.79 -4.82 -6.15
CA ASP A 51 -9.15 -5.26 -7.39
C ASP A 51 -7.68 -4.84 -7.33
N ARG A 52 -6.78 -5.83 -7.23
CA ARG A 52 -5.34 -5.62 -7.09
C ARG A 52 -4.79 -4.78 -8.24
N ASP A 53 -5.15 -5.14 -9.47
CA ASP A 53 -4.55 -4.55 -10.66
C ASP A 53 -5.07 -3.13 -10.85
N ALA A 54 -6.36 -2.90 -10.62
CA ALA A 54 -6.92 -1.55 -10.62
C ALA A 54 -6.28 -0.67 -9.54
N PHE A 55 -6.08 -1.20 -8.34
CA PHE A 55 -5.47 -0.44 -7.23
C PHE A 55 -4.03 -0.04 -7.52
N LEU A 56 -3.24 -0.95 -8.10
CA LEU A 56 -1.86 -0.66 -8.49
C LEU A 56 -1.79 0.32 -9.67
N ALA A 57 -2.72 0.24 -10.63
CA ALA A 57 -2.82 1.21 -11.71
C ALA A 57 -3.13 2.62 -11.17
N GLU A 58 -4.07 2.75 -10.23
CA GLU A 58 -4.38 4.03 -9.57
C GLU A 58 -3.17 4.59 -8.81
N TYR A 59 -2.37 3.71 -8.19
CA TYR A 59 -1.13 4.13 -7.54
C TYR A 59 -0.09 4.66 -8.54
N GLU A 60 0.10 3.99 -9.67
CA GLU A 60 1.01 4.45 -10.72
C GLU A 60 0.58 5.81 -11.28
N GLU A 61 -0.72 6.05 -11.45
CA GLU A 61 -1.26 7.37 -11.82
C GLU A 61 -0.99 8.43 -10.74
N TYR A 62 -1.21 8.09 -9.46
CA TYR A 62 -0.93 8.96 -8.32
C TYR A 62 0.56 9.32 -8.22
N ARG A 63 1.43 8.34 -8.45
CA ARG A 63 2.88 8.51 -8.47
C ARG A 63 3.30 9.40 -9.65
N ALA A 64 2.76 9.17 -10.84
CA ALA A 64 3.03 9.98 -12.03
C ALA A 64 2.59 11.44 -11.87
N ALA A 65 1.50 11.70 -11.15
CA ALA A 65 1.03 13.05 -10.85
C ALA A 65 1.91 13.81 -9.82
N ARG A 66 2.78 13.09 -9.08
CA ARG A 66 3.66 13.62 -8.03
C ARG A 66 5.16 13.53 -8.35
N ALA A 67 5.51 12.98 -9.52
CA ALA A 67 6.86 12.94 -10.07
C ALA A 67 7.20 14.27 -10.76
#